data_AF-F3B8B9-F1
#
_entry.id   AF-F3B8B9-F1
#
_cell.length_a   1.000
_cell.length_b   1.000
_cell.length_c   1.000
_cell.angle_alpha   90.00
_cell.angle_beta   90.00
_cell.angle_gamma   90.00
#
_symmetry.space_group_name_H-M   'P 1'
#
loop_
_entity.id
_entity.type
_entity.pdbx_description
1 polymer ?
#
loop_
_entity_poly.entity_id
_entity_poly.type
_entity_poly.pdbx_seq_one_letter_code
_entity_poly.pdbx_strand_id
1 'polypeptide(L)'
;MDKDFEKLIRNKRKRKISVCIVILFIVLTTLFSFKTENGKEKKKSEVTLKIRCDELIDNPEKMTKPELWQYIPENGIILEETKCTIETGETVFDVLNRVCKEKDIQIEYSYTAGYDSYYVEGIQYLYEFDAGKRSGWIYLVDGKNTNYGCSQYKLKGGEKIVWEYVCDYK
;
A
#
# COMPACT_ATOMS: atom_id res chain seq x y z
N MET A 1 12.29 47.74 64.81
CA MET A 1 12.32 47.12 63.47
C MET A 1 11.14 47.68 62.68
N ASP A 2 11.42 48.38 61.58
CA ASP A 2 10.48 49.25 60.89
C ASP A 2 9.37 48.46 60.16
N LYS A 3 8.11 48.83 60.43
CA LYS A 3 6.91 48.19 59.84
C LYS A 3 6.91 48.34 58.31
N ASP A 4 7.51 49.40 57.79
CA ASP A 4 7.60 49.63 56.34
C ASP A 4 8.66 48.73 55.68
N PHE A 5 9.76 48.44 56.38
CA PHE A 5 10.79 47.50 55.92
C PHE A 5 10.24 46.06 55.83
N GLU A 6 9.48 45.63 56.83
CA GLU A 6 8.78 44.33 56.85
C GLU A 6 7.76 44.20 55.71
N LYS A 7 7.02 45.28 55.40
CA LYS A 7 6.08 45.32 54.28
C LYS A 7 6.80 45.24 52.92
N LEU A 8 7.97 45.85 52.81
CA LEU A 8 8.81 45.83 51.60
C LEU A 8 9.41 44.43 51.34
N ILE A 9 9.88 43.75 52.39
CA ILE A 9 10.35 42.35 52.30
C ILE A 9 9.20 41.42 51.92
N ARG A 10 8.03 41.59 52.53
CA ARG A 10 6.83 40.78 52.26
C ARG A 10 6.35 40.92 50.81
N ASN A 11 6.32 42.14 50.28
CA ASN A 11 5.92 42.40 48.90
C ASN A 11 6.95 41.91 47.87
N LYS A 12 8.26 42.03 48.17
CA LYS A 12 9.33 41.44 47.34
C LYS A 12 9.25 39.91 47.32
N ARG A 13 9.01 39.26 48.46
CA ARG A 13 8.80 37.79 48.55
C ARG A 13 7.55 37.34 47.79
N LYS A 14 6.41 38.04 47.95
CA LYS A 14 5.18 37.75 47.19
C LYS A 14 5.37 37.90 45.68
N ARG A 15 6.02 38.97 45.22
CA ARG A 15 6.36 39.15 43.79
C ARG A 15 7.28 38.06 43.26
N LYS A 16 8.33 37.68 44.01
CA LYS A 16 9.23 36.58 43.60
C LYS A 16 8.50 35.24 43.52
N ILE A 17 7.65 34.91 44.50
CA ILE A 17 6.86 33.68 44.50
C ILE A 17 5.86 33.67 43.34
N SER A 18 5.13 34.78 43.08
CA SER A 18 4.22 34.88 41.94
C SER A 18 4.93 34.75 40.59
N VAL A 19 6.12 35.36 40.42
CA VAL A 19 6.91 35.23 39.18
C VAL A 19 7.40 33.79 39.00
N CYS A 20 7.87 33.13 40.06
CA CYS A 20 8.27 31.73 39.98
C CYS A 20 7.08 30.79 39.65
N ILE A 21 5.88 31.03 40.20
CA ILE A 21 4.68 30.24 39.90
C ILE A 21 4.22 30.44 38.45
N VAL A 22 4.28 31.67 37.93
CA VAL A 22 3.93 31.97 36.53
C VAL A 22 4.94 31.36 35.56
N ILE A 23 6.25 31.42 35.87
CA ILE A 23 7.28 30.74 35.07
C ILE A 23 7.12 29.22 35.15
N LEU A 24 6.82 28.66 36.32
CA LEU A 24 6.54 27.23 36.45
C LEU A 24 5.30 26.84 35.64
N PHE A 25 4.24 27.66 35.64
CA PHE A 25 3.04 27.42 34.85
C PHE A 25 3.31 27.54 33.35
N ILE A 26 4.10 28.51 32.89
CA ILE A 26 4.50 28.64 31.48
C ILE A 26 5.39 27.48 31.06
N VAL A 27 6.32 27.04 31.91
CA VAL A 27 7.14 25.84 31.65
C VAL A 27 6.29 24.58 31.69
N LEU A 28 5.30 24.50 32.58
CA LEU A 28 4.36 23.38 32.63
C LEU A 28 3.46 23.35 31.39
N THR A 29 2.98 24.51 30.91
CA THR A 29 2.16 24.58 29.68
C THR A 29 2.97 24.38 28.42
N THR A 30 4.24 24.82 28.35
CA THR A 30 5.12 24.51 27.21
C THR A 30 5.55 23.05 27.22
N LEU A 31 5.82 22.45 28.39
CA LEU A 31 6.06 21.00 28.52
C LEU A 31 4.80 20.17 28.22
N PHE A 32 3.61 20.71 28.50
CA PHE A 32 2.33 20.07 28.15
C PHE A 32 2.00 20.19 26.67
N SER A 33 2.35 21.32 26.02
CA SER A 33 2.24 21.48 24.56
C SER A 33 3.28 20.65 23.78
N PHE A 34 4.33 20.13 24.43
CA PHE A 34 5.36 19.30 23.81
C PHE A 34 5.19 17.79 24.04
N LYS A 35 4.01 17.38 24.51
CA LYS A 35 3.60 15.98 24.58
C LYS A 35 2.24 15.90 23.90
N THR A 36 2.18 15.64 22.60
CA THR A 36 2.32 14.29 22.07
C THR A 36 2.50 14.43 20.55
N GLU A 37 3.73 14.31 20.04
CA GLU A 37 3.84 13.70 18.72
C GLU A 37 3.31 12.29 18.90
N ASN A 38 2.08 12.08 18.45
CA ASN A 38 1.55 10.74 18.25
C ASN A 38 2.49 10.10 17.22
N GLY A 39 3.52 9.42 17.72
CA GLY A 39 4.19 8.36 17.01
C GLY A 39 3.11 7.36 16.65
N LYS A 40 2.43 7.58 15.52
CA LYS A 40 1.98 6.47 14.72
C LYS A 40 3.26 5.73 14.39
N GLU A 41 3.57 4.68 15.15
CA GLU A 41 4.33 3.58 14.57
C GLU A 41 3.69 3.36 13.20
N LYS A 42 4.44 3.64 12.13
CA LYS A 42 4.11 3.14 10.79
C LYS A 42 4.19 1.64 10.96
N LYS A 43 3.08 1.03 11.39
CA LYS A 43 2.91 -0.41 11.38
C LYS A 43 3.14 -0.78 9.92
N LYS A 44 4.26 -1.45 9.63
CA LYS A 44 4.48 -2.04 8.32
C LYS A 44 3.30 -2.96 8.09
N SER A 45 2.41 -2.55 7.20
CA SER A 45 1.34 -3.38 6.70
C SER A 45 1.96 -4.27 5.63
N GLU A 46 1.68 -5.56 5.70
CA GLU A 46 2.13 -6.54 4.72
C GLU A 46 0.95 -7.05 3.94
N VAL A 47 1.13 -7.33 2.66
CA VAL A 47 0.19 -8.06 1.79
C VAL A 47 0.91 -9.24 1.17
N THR A 48 0.19 -10.14 0.51
CA THR A 48 0.81 -11.13 -0.39
C THR A 48 0.43 -10.86 -1.84
N LEU A 49 1.35 -11.16 -2.75
CA LEU A 49 1.14 -11.13 -4.20
C LEU A 49 1.47 -12.50 -4.80
N LYS A 50 0.58 -13.03 -5.63
CA LYS A 50 0.79 -14.21 -6.47
C LYS A 50 0.37 -13.90 -7.91
N ILE A 51 1.11 -14.41 -8.89
CA ILE A 51 0.79 -14.26 -10.33
C ILE A 51 0.76 -15.66 -10.97
N ARG A 52 -0.35 -16.00 -11.62
CA ARG A 52 -0.59 -17.36 -12.12
C ARG A 52 -1.43 -17.40 -13.41
N CYS A 53 -1.34 -18.49 -14.16
CA CYS A 53 -2.04 -18.69 -15.44
C CYS A 53 -2.60 -20.10 -15.62
N ASP A 54 -3.11 -20.70 -14.54
CA ASP A 54 -3.55 -22.10 -14.49
C ASP A 54 -4.64 -22.44 -15.50
N GLU A 55 -5.60 -21.54 -15.77
CA GLU A 55 -6.64 -21.82 -16.77
C GLU A 55 -6.02 -22.07 -18.16
N LEU A 56 -4.95 -21.36 -18.50
CA LEU A 56 -4.22 -21.59 -19.75
C LEU A 56 -3.44 -22.90 -19.74
N ILE A 57 -2.84 -23.28 -18.60
CA ILE A 57 -2.18 -24.58 -18.44
C ILE A 57 -3.17 -25.73 -18.60
N ASP A 58 -4.37 -25.58 -18.04
CA ASP A 58 -5.43 -26.59 -18.11
C ASP A 58 -6.11 -26.65 -19.49
N ASN A 59 -5.96 -25.61 -20.32
CA ASN A 59 -6.56 -25.48 -21.65
C ASN A 59 -5.53 -25.00 -22.70
N PRO A 60 -4.43 -25.75 -22.91
CA PRO A 60 -3.30 -25.27 -23.73
C PRO A 60 -3.68 -25.05 -25.20
N GLU A 61 -4.72 -25.73 -25.69
CA GLU A 61 -5.26 -25.56 -27.04
C GLU A 61 -5.88 -24.18 -27.30
N LYS A 62 -6.19 -23.41 -26.24
CA LYS A 62 -6.68 -22.04 -26.39
C LYS A 62 -5.57 -21.06 -26.78
N MET A 63 -4.30 -21.40 -26.57
CA MET A 63 -3.17 -20.56 -26.92
C MET A 63 -3.16 -20.24 -28.43
N THR A 64 -3.25 -18.96 -28.76
CA THR A 64 -3.25 -18.47 -30.14
C THR A 64 -1.85 -18.22 -30.69
N LYS A 65 -0.86 -18.04 -29.80
CA LYS A 65 0.56 -17.78 -30.13
C LYS A 65 1.47 -18.80 -29.43
N PRO A 66 1.67 -19.99 -30.03
CA PRO A 66 2.43 -21.07 -29.40
C PRO A 66 3.87 -20.70 -29.01
N GLU A 67 4.47 -19.73 -29.69
CA GLU A 67 5.81 -19.22 -29.38
C GLU A 67 5.93 -18.62 -27.97
N LEU A 68 4.83 -18.20 -27.34
CA LEU A 68 4.84 -17.62 -26.00
C LEU A 68 5.03 -18.66 -24.89
N TRP A 69 4.85 -19.95 -25.17
CA TRP A 69 5.08 -21.02 -24.20
C TRP A 69 6.48 -21.00 -23.59
N GLN A 70 7.47 -20.46 -24.30
CA GLN A 70 8.83 -20.31 -23.77
C GLN A 70 8.93 -19.38 -22.55
N TYR A 71 7.93 -18.50 -22.35
CA TYR A 71 7.88 -17.54 -21.24
C TYR A 71 6.97 -18.01 -20.09
N ILE A 72 6.19 -19.07 -20.29
CA ILE A 72 5.19 -19.55 -19.33
C ILE A 72 5.78 -20.75 -18.56
N PRO A 73 5.86 -20.68 -17.22
CA PRO A 73 6.28 -21.82 -16.41
C PRO A 73 5.33 -23.02 -16.60
N GLU A 74 5.87 -24.24 -16.62
CA GLU A 74 5.07 -25.47 -16.81
C GLU A 74 3.95 -25.64 -15.76
N ASN A 75 4.17 -25.12 -14.54
CA ASN A 75 3.19 -25.16 -13.45
C ASN A 75 2.23 -23.96 -13.44
N GLY A 76 2.34 -23.04 -14.40
CA GLY A 76 1.52 -21.83 -14.50
C GLY A 76 1.76 -20.78 -13.42
N ILE A 77 2.81 -20.91 -12.59
CA ILE A 77 3.09 -19.95 -11.51
C ILE A 77 4.25 -19.03 -11.92
N ILE A 78 3.93 -17.80 -12.32
CA ILE A 78 4.91 -16.77 -12.69
C ILE A 78 5.57 -16.16 -11.46
N LEU A 79 4.77 -15.94 -10.40
CA LEU A 79 5.25 -15.45 -9.10
C LEU A 79 4.58 -16.25 -8.00
N GLU A 80 5.38 -16.99 -7.23
CA GLU A 80 4.94 -17.64 -6.00
C GLU A 80 4.45 -16.62 -4.97
N GLU A 81 3.60 -17.06 -4.03
CA GLU A 81 3.06 -16.18 -2.99
C GLU A 81 4.19 -15.45 -2.25
N THR A 82 4.32 -14.16 -2.53
CA THR A 82 5.42 -13.31 -2.07
C THR A 82 4.87 -12.28 -1.10
N LYS A 83 5.48 -12.18 0.08
CA LYS A 83 5.14 -11.13 1.05
C LYS A 83 5.71 -9.79 0.61
N CYS A 84 4.88 -8.76 0.64
CA CYS A 84 5.22 -7.41 0.22
C CYS A 84 4.89 -6.45 1.37
N THR A 85 5.89 -5.70 1.85
CA THR A 85 5.60 -4.53 2.68
C THR A 85 4.93 -3.47 1.81
N ILE A 86 3.92 -2.81 2.35
CA ILE A 86 3.22 -1.69 1.69
C ILE A 86 3.39 -0.39 2.47
N GLU A 87 3.36 0.72 1.73
CA GLU A 87 3.22 2.05 2.32
C GLU A 87 1.74 2.46 2.40
N THR A 88 1.43 3.38 3.32
CA THR A 88 0.08 3.90 3.45
C THR A 88 -0.37 4.57 2.14
N GLY A 89 -1.43 4.03 1.56
CA GLY A 89 -2.04 4.56 0.34
C GLY A 89 -1.56 3.89 -0.95
N GLU A 90 -0.61 2.94 -0.88
CA GLU A 90 -0.30 2.08 -2.03
C GLU A 90 -1.55 1.33 -2.50
N THR A 91 -1.62 1.15 -3.80
CA THR A 91 -2.70 0.43 -4.48
C THR A 91 -2.26 -0.96 -4.89
N VAL A 92 -3.21 -1.80 -5.32
CA VAL A 92 -2.89 -3.11 -5.91
C VAL A 92 -1.95 -2.95 -7.10
N PHE A 93 -2.18 -1.94 -7.95
CA PHE A 93 -1.31 -1.65 -9.09
C PHE A 93 0.11 -1.26 -8.66
N ASP A 94 0.26 -0.42 -7.63
CA ASP A 94 1.59 -0.01 -7.14
C ASP A 94 2.42 -1.21 -6.68
N VAL A 95 1.77 -2.14 -5.95
CA VAL A 95 2.42 -3.38 -5.49
C VAL A 95 2.76 -4.28 -6.68
N LEU A 96 1.85 -4.49 -7.64
CA LEU A 96 2.15 -5.28 -8.84
C LEU A 96 3.36 -4.70 -9.57
N ASN A 97 3.31 -3.42 -9.94
CA ASN A 97 4.33 -2.76 -10.74
C ASN A 97 5.71 -2.81 -10.06
N ARG A 98 5.76 -2.52 -8.75
CA ARG A 98 7.00 -2.56 -7.98
C ARG A 98 7.57 -3.96 -7.89
N VAL A 99 6.76 -4.96 -7.52
CA VAL A 99 7.24 -6.33 -7.33
C VAL A 99 7.66 -6.95 -8.66
N CYS A 100 6.90 -6.74 -9.74
CA CYS A 100 7.28 -7.23 -11.06
C CYS A 100 8.62 -6.63 -11.51
N LYS A 101 8.83 -5.33 -11.30
CA LYS A 101 10.12 -4.68 -11.58
C LYS A 101 11.27 -5.25 -10.74
N GLU A 102 11.05 -5.51 -9.45
CA GLU A 102 12.06 -6.12 -8.56
C GLU A 102 12.40 -7.57 -8.94
N LYS A 103 11.46 -8.28 -9.58
CA LYS A 103 11.58 -9.69 -9.98
C LYS A 103 11.92 -9.89 -11.45
N ASP A 104 12.14 -8.82 -12.20
CA ASP A 104 12.36 -8.84 -13.64
C ASP A 104 11.23 -9.55 -14.42
N ILE A 105 10.00 -9.37 -13.93
CA ILE A 105 8.77 -9.83 -14.60
C ILE A 105 8.26 -8.68 -15.45
N GLN A 106 8.22 -8.88 -16.77
CA GLN A 106 7.70 -7.89 -17.68
C GLN A 106 6.20 -7.68 -17.42
N ILE A 107 5.76 -6.42 -17.47
CA ILE A 107 4.34 -6.05 -17.49
C ILE A 107 4.11 -4.96 -18.52
N GLU A 108 2.92 -4.97 -19.12
CA GLU A 108 2.41 -3.93 -20.01
C GLU A 108 1.05 -3.46 -19.52
N TYR A 109 0.86 -2.15 -19.51
CA TYR A 109 -0.33 -1.51 -18.98
C TYR A 109 -0.54 -0.13 -19.59
N SER A 110 -1.79 0.29 -19.64
CA SER A 110 -2.18 1.64 -20.09
C SER A 110 -3.21 2.24 -19.14
N TYR A 111 -3.21 3.57 -19.03
CA TYR A 111 -4.21 4.27 -18.23
C TYR A 111 -5.51 4.40 -19.02
N THR A 112 -6.60 3.88 -18.48
CA THR A 112 -7.93 3.97 -19.10
C THR A 112 -8.76 5.04 -18.42
N ALA A 113 -8.87 6.21 -19.06
CA ALA A 113 -9.58 7.37 -18.49
C ALA A 113 -11.04 7.08 -18.13
N GLY A 114 -11.73 6.20 -18.88
CA GLY A 114 -13.11 5.81 -18.59
C GLY A 114 -13.29 5.05 -17.27
N TYR A 115 -12.23 4.42 -16.76
CA TYR A 115 -12.23 3.67 -15.50
C TYR A 115 -11.39 4.31 -14.41
N ASP A 116 -10.71 5.43 -14.71
CA ASP A 116 -9.77 6.10 -13.80
C ASP A 116 -8.80 5.11 -13.13
N SER A 117 -8.23 4.21 -13.94
CA SER A 117 -7.32 3.15 -13.48
C SER A 117 -6.40 2.71 -14.60
N TYR A 118 -5.24 2.16 -14.23
CA TYR A 118 -4.46 1.35 -15.15
C TYR A 118 -5.19 0.03 -15.45
N TYR A 119 -5.14 -0.35 -16.73
CA TYR A 119 -5.50 -1.65 -17.26
C TYR A 119 -4.22 -2.41 -17.55
N VAL A 120 -4.11 -3.66 -17.06
CA VAL A 120 -2.93 -4.51 -17.26
C VAL A 120 -3.18 -5.38 -18.49
N GLU A 121 -2.45 -5.08 -19.55
CA GLU A 121 -2.58 -5.69 -20.88
C GLU A 121 -1.78 -6.99 -20.95
N GLY A 122 -0.65 -7.08 -20.25
CA GLY A 122 0.20 -8.27 -20.25
C GLY A 122 1.08 -8.40 -19.02
N ILE A 123 1.39 -9.64 -18.67
CA ILE A 123 2.36 -10.01 -17.63
C ILE A 123 3.16 -11.19 -18.17
N GLN A 124 4.49 -11.14 -18.07
CA GLN A 124 5.41 -12.19 -18.51
C GLN A 124 5.21 -12.53 -20.01
N TYR A 125 5.05 -11.52 -20.86
CA TYR A 125 4.80 -11.67 -22.31
C TYR A 125 3.52 -12.42 -22.69
N LEU A 126 2.65 -12.75 -21.72
CA LEU A 126 1.32 -13.28 -21.97
C LEU A 126 0.32 -12.13 -21.89
N TYR A 127 -0.33 -11.83 -23.01
CA TYR A 127 -1.20 -10.67 -23.16
C TYR A 127 -2.67 -11.05 -23.16
N GLU A 128 -3.52 -10.06 -22.92
CA GLU A 128 -4.91 -10.13 -23.34
C GLU A 128 -5.03 -10.64 -24.77
N PHE A 129 -6.07 -11.41 -25.01
CA PHE A 129 -6.37 -12.04 -26.30
C PHE A 129 -5.46 -13.18 -26.77
N ASP A 130 -4.32 -13.45 -26.10
CA ASP A 130 -3.42 -14.55 -26.48
C ASP A 130 -4.04 -15.95 -26.30
N ALA A 131 -5.17 -16.07 -25.58
CA ALA A 131 -5.97 -17.29 -25.47
C ALA A 131 -7.43 -17.10 -25.93
N GLY A 132 -7.67 -16.14 -26.83
CA GLY A 132 -8.97 -15.82 -27.41
C GLY A 132 -9.55 -14.46 -26.99
N LYS A 133 -10.57 -13.96 -27.68
CA LYS A 133 -11.09 -12.58 -27.51
C LYS A 133 -11.60 -12.21 -26.10
N ARG A 134 -11.76 -13.19 -25.22
CA ARG A 134 -12.22 -13.03 -23.83
C ARG A 134 -11.13 -13.45 -22.83
N SER A 135 -9.88 -13.58 -23.28
CA SER A 135 -8.75 -13.88 -22.40
C SER A 135 -8.05 -12.61 -21.94
N GLY A 136 -7.49 -12.65 -20.73
CA GLY A 136 -6.78 -11.52 -20.15
C GLY A 136 -6.46 -11.68 -18.68
N TRP A 137 -5.89 -10.63 -18.09
CA TRP A 137 -5.48 -10.61 -16.69
C TRP A 137 -6.59 -10.03 -15.81
N ILE A 138 -6.96 -10.77 -14.77
CA ILE A 138 -7.82 -10.27 -13.70
C ILE A 138 -7.08 -10.32 -12.37
N TYR A 139 -7.52 -9.51 -11.42
CA TYR A 139 -6.97 -9.52 -10.07
C TYR A 139 -8.06 -9.77 -9.03
N LEU A 140 -7.67 -10.45 -7.97
CA LEU A 140 -8.51 -10.79 -6.83
C LEU A 140 -7.86 -10.25 -5.57
N VAL A 141 -8.71 -9.85 -4.62
CA VAL A 141 -8.31 -9.54 -3.26
C VAL A 141 -9.09 -10.45 -2.31
N ASP A 142 -8.35 -11.21 -1.51
CA ASP A 142 -8.89 -12.22 -0.59
C ASP A 142 -9.83 -13.22 -1.29
N GLY A 143 -9.46 -13.62 -2.52
CA GLY A 143 -10.19 -14.58 -3.33
C GLY A 143 -11.49 -14.05 -3.95
N LYS A 144 -11.70 -12.73 -3.95
CA LYS A 144 -12.88 -12.10 -4.55
C LYS A 144 -12.49 -11.17 -5.70
N ASN A 145 -13.27 -11.22 -6.77
CA ASN A 145 -13.24 -10.22 -7.83
C ASN A 145 -13.57 -8.85 -7.26
N THR A 146 -12.87 -7.84 -7.76
CA THR A 146 -13.04 -6.45 -7.38
C THR A 146 -13.84 -5.69 -8.45
N ASN A 147 -14.77 -4.83 -8.03
CA ASN A 147 -15.59 -4.03 -8.95
C ASN A 147 -14.96 -2.68 -9.32
N TYR A 148 -13.65 -2.53 -9.12
CA TYR A 148 -12.90 -1.29 -9.35
C TYR A 148 -11.51 -1.61 -9.89
N GLY A 149 -10.89 -0.64 -10.54
CA GLY A 149 -9.60 -0.84 -11.16
C GLY A 149 -8.47 -1.03 -10.14
N CYS A 150 -7.40 -1.73 -10.53
CA CYS A 150 -6.29 -2.08 -9.63
C CYS A 150 -5.56 -0.85 -9.05
N SER A 151 -5.64 0.31 -9.70
CA SER A 151 -5.06 1.58 -9.21
C SER A 151 -6.02 2.36 -8.29
N GLN A 152 -7.24 1.88 -8.12
CA GLN A 152 -8.24 2.46 -7.21
C GLN A 152 -8.33 1.69 -5.90
N TYR A 153 -7.94 0.41 -5.88
CA TYR A 153 -7.91 -0.41 -4.67
C TYR A 153 -6.75 0.03 -3.77
N LYS A 154 -7.04 0.80 -2.71
CA LYS A 154 -6.06 1.16 -1.67
C LYS A 154 -5.92 0.05 -0.65
N LEU A 155 -4.70 -0.44 -0.47
CA LEU A 155 -4.37 -1.52 0.44
C LEU A 155 -4.32 -1.04 1.90
N LYS A 156 -4.74 -1.90 2.81
CA LYS A 156 -4.79 -1.65 4.25
C LYS A 156 -3.78 -2.49 5.04
N GLY A 157 -3.33 -3.60 4.47
CA GLY A 157 -2.52 -4.63 5.10
C GLY A 157 -3.34 -5.87 5.44
N GLY A 158 -2.75 -7.03 5.20
CA GLY A 158 -3.32 -8.36 5.41
C GLY A 158 -3.94 -8.97 4.15
N GLU A 159 -4.13 -8.18 3.09
CA GLU A 159 -4.74 -8.64 1.86
C GLU A 159 -3.89 -9.70 1.14
N LYS A 160 -4.59 -10.69 0.56
CA LYS A 160 -4.01 -11.63 -0.41
C LYS A 160 -4.40 -11.23 -1.82
N ILE A 161 -3.41 -10.78 -2.59
CA ILE A 161 -3.60 -10.33 -3.97
C ILE A 161 -3.19 -11.47 -4.90
N VAL A 162 -4.08 -11.82 -5.83
CA VAL A 162 -3.79 -12.80 -6.90
C VAL A 162 -4.06 -12.13 -8.23
N TRP A 163 -3.10 -12.20 -9.14
CA TRP A 163 -3.32 -11.96 -10.55
C TRP A 163 -3.42 -13.29 -11.27
N GLU A 164 -4.52 -13.50 -11.98
CA GLU A 164 -4.76 -14.72 -12.75
C GLU A 164 -5.05 -14.40 -14.21
N TYR A 165 -4.43 -15.18 -15.10
CA TYR A 165 -4.78 -15.18 -16.51
C TYR A 165 -5.99 -16.07 -16.73
N VAL A 166 -7.07 -15.49 -17.24
CA VAL A 166 -8.27 -16.21 -17.63
C VAL A 166 -8.31 -16.35 -19.14
N CYS A 167 -8.79 -17.49 -19.63
CA CYS A 167 -8.99 -17.71 -21.07
C CYS A 167 -10.40 -17.29 -21.53
N ASP A 168 -11.36 -17.22 -20.60
CA ASP A 168 -12.71 -16.74 -20.87
C ASP A 168 -13.31 -16.11 -19.60
N TYR A 169 -13.17 -14.78 -19.44
CA TYR A 169 -13.94 -14.08 -18.40
C TYR A 169 -15.43 -14.19 -18.73
N LYS A 170 -16.28 -14.59 -17.78
CA LYS A 170 -17.74 -14.69 -17.98
C LYS A 170 -18.46 -13.43 -17.52
#